data_AF-A0A699YAV3-F1
#
_entry.id   AF-A0A699YAV3-F1
#
_cell.length_a   1.000
_cell.length_b   1.000
_cell.length_c   1.000
_cell.angle_alpha   90.00
_cell.angle_beta   90.00
_cell.angle_gamma   90.00
#
_symmetry.space_group_name_H-M   'P 1'
#
loop_
_entity.id
_entity.type
_entity.pdbx_description
1 polymer ?
#
loop_
_entity_poly.entity_id
_entity_poly.type
_entity_poly.pdbx_seq_one_letter_code
_entity_poly.pdbx_strand_id
1 'polypeptide(L)'
;VPLVSGEVAEDLASYLVDSEQTNSALGLGVSLNRDCSVRSAGGFLVQVLPFCSEETLEQLETNLSGLPSVTTLLNQGLTVQDITDKILQGLGCAPGSSSLTPQYGPCEEEALRKRMIAAVAYLGEKEVKDIAAEQGHVEVTCDFCKQTYQFKEEQILEYLHS
;
A
#
# COMPACT_ATOMS: atom_id res chain seq x y z
N VAL A 1 5.84 -17.55 5.87
CA VAL A 1 6.21 -18.23 4.60
C VAL A 1 7.46 -17.54 4.06
N PRO A 2 8.51 -18.25 3.61
CA PRO A 2 9.66 -17.61 2.96
C PRO A 2 9.24 -16.89 1.68
N LEU A 3 10.05 -15.94 1.19
CA LEU A 3 9.83 -15.33 -0.13
C LEU A 3 10.07 -16.40 -1.20
N VAL A 4 9.18 -16.43 -2.20
CA VAL A 4 9.23 -17.39 -3.31
C VAL A 4 10.03 -16.80 -4.47
N SER A 5 9.72 -15.58 -4.87
CA SER A 5 10.40 -14.91 -5.99
C SER A 5 10.94 -13.53 -5.64
N GLY A 6 10.41 -12.88 -4.60
CA GLY A 6 10.69 -11.48 -4.28
C GLY A 6 9.77 -10.49 -5.00
N GLU A 7 8.90 -11.00 -5.90
CA GLU A 7 7.81 -10.22 -6.48
C GLU A 7 6.61 -10.25 -5.52
N VAL A 8 6.18 -9.07 -5.08
CA VAL A 8 5.14 -8.90 -4.04
C VAL A 8 3.86 -9.67 -4.37
N ALA A 9 3.48 -9.75 -5.65
CA ALA A 9 2.28 -10.45 -6.07
C ALA A 9 2.38 -11.97 -5.84
N GLU A 10 3.49 -12.59 -6.24
CA GLU A 10 3.69 -14.04 -6.12
C GLU A 10 3.91 -14.43 -4.66
N ASP A 11 4.69 -13.63 -3.92
CA ASP A 11 4.95 -13.87 -2.50
C ASP A 11 3.65 -13.78 -1.68
N LEU A 12 2.77 -12.81 -1.98
CA LEU A 12 1.48 -12.69 -1.30
C LEU A 12 0.49 -13.78 -1.72
N ALA A 13 0.48 -14.17 -2.99
CA ALA A 13 -0.33 -15.31 -3.45
C ALA A 13 0.08 -16.61 -2.74
N SER A 14 1.39 -16.88 -2.64
CA SER A 14 1.92 -18.04 -1.88
C SER A 14 1.52 -17.96 -0.40
N TYR A 15 1.60 -16.78 0.22
CA TYR A 15 1.14 -16.59 1.59
C TYR A 15 -0.33 -16.98 1.76
N LEU A 16 -1.22 -16.53 0.87
CA LEU A 16 -2.66 -16.80 0.93
C LEU A 16 -2.97 -18.31 0.74
N VAL A 17 -2.23 -18.97 -0.13
CA VAL A 17 -2.38 -20.42 -0.34
C VAL A 17 -1.89 -21.20 0.88
N ASP A 18 -0.68 -20.91 1.37
CA ASP A 18 -0.03 -21.72 2.41
C ASP A 18 -0.58 -21.45 3.82
N SER A 19 -0.93 -20.19 4.12
CA SER A 19 -1.32 -19.75 5.47
C SER A 19 -2.83 -19.66 5.62
N GLU A 20 -3.53 -19.13 4.61
CA GLU A 20 -4.99 -18.91 4.66
C GLU A 20 -5.78 -20.03 3.97
N GLN A 21 -5.09 -21.04 3.40
CA GLN A 21 -5.70 -22.18 2.69
C GLN A 21 -6.73 -21.74 1.62
N THR A 22 -6.50 -20.57 1.03
CA THR A 22 -7.40 -19.96 0.06
C THR A 22 -6.71 -19.88 -1.29
N ASN A 23 -7.19 -20.67 -2.25
CA ASN A 23 -6.70 -20.65 -3.62
C ASN A 23 -6.93 -19.25 -4.22
N SER A 24 -5.84 -18.53 -4.44
CA SER A 24 -5.87 -17.12 -4.80
C SER A 24 -4.95 -16.84 -5.99
N ALA A 25 -5.43 -16.04 -6.93
CA ALA A 25 -4.63 -15.46 -8.01
C ALA A 25 -4.51 -13.97 -7.78
N LEU A 26 -3.27 -13.46 -7.78
CA LEU A 26 -2.97 -12.06 -7.56
C LEU A 26 -2.13 -11.53 -8.71
N GLY A 27 -2.61 -10.48 -9.37
CA GLY A 27 -1.86 -9.74 -10.38
C GLY A 27 -1.66 -8.31 -9.90
N LEU A 28 -0.41 -7.87 -9.77
CA LEU A 28 -0.05 -6.49 -9.44
C LEU A 28 0.85 -5.92 -10.53
N GLY A 29 0.75 -4.61 -10.75
CA GLY A 29 1.60 -3.94 -11.72
C GLY A 29 1.72 -2.45 -11.46
N VAL A 30 2.96 -1.95 -11.55
CA VAL A 30 3.28 -0.52 -11.49
C VAL A 30 4.05 -0.14 -12.75
N SER A 31 3.60 0.93 -13.40
CA SER A 31 4.21 1.53 -14.58
C SER A 31 4.74 2.91 -14.18
N LEU A 32 5.99 3.19 -14.52
CA LEU A 32 6.66 4.46 -14.22
C LEU A 32 6.88 5.28 -15.50
N ASN A 33 6.89 6.59 -15.33
CA ASN A 33 7.40 7.53 -16.33
C ASN A 33 8.94 7.59 -16.26
N ARG A 34 9.57 8.27 -17.23
CA ARG A 34 11.03 8.45 -17.28
C ARG A 34 11.59 9.28 -16.12
N ASP A 35 10.76 10.13 -15.52
CA ASP A 35 11.08 10.94 -14.34
C ASP A 35 10.82 10.18 -13.03
N CYS A 36 10.62 8.86 -13.09
CA CYS A 36 10.28 7.99 -11.97
C CYS A 36 8.92 8.29 -11.30
N SER A 37 8.09 9.17 -11.87
CA SER A 37 6.72 9.33 -11.39
C SER A 37 5.85 8.12 -11.76
N VAL A 38 4.87 7.80 -10.91
CA VAL A 38 3.94 6.70 -11.18
C VAL A 38 3.00 7.09 -12.32
N ARG A 39 3.06 6.34 -13.43
CA ARG A 39 2.16 6.51 -14.58
C ARG A 39 0.83 5.79 -14.34
N SER A 40 0.90 4.55 -13.89
CA SER A 40 -0.27 3.73 -13.54
C SER A 40 0.14 2.67 -12.53
N ALA A 41 -0.75 2.36 -11.60
CA ALA A 41 -0.56 1.30 -10.64
C ALA A 41 -1.91 0.63 -10.39
N GLY A 42 -1.92 -0.69 -10.28
CA GLY A 42 -3.13 -1.43 -9.97
C GLY A 42 -2.92 -2.92 -9.97
N GLY A 43 -4.02 -3.64 -9.78
CA GLY A 43 -4.00 -5.08 -9.66
C GLY A 43 -5.38 -5.68 -9.51
N PHE A 44 -5.42 -6.99 -9.40
CA PHE A 44 -6.61 -7.76 -9.07
C PHE A 44 -6.23 -8.88 -8.10
N LEU A 45 -7.18 -9.24 -7.24
CA LEU A 45 -7.15 -10.44 -6.41
C LEU A 45 -8.40 -11.25 -6.73
N VAL A 46 -8.22 -12.50 -7.12
CA VAL A 46 -9.31 -13.45 -7.32
C VAL A 46 -9.11 -14.58 -6.31
N GLN A 47 -10.17 -14.93 -5.59
CA GLN A 47 -10.14 -16.01 -4.62
C GLN A 47 -11.22 -17.03 -4.97
N VAL A 48 -10.82 -18.30 -5.02
CA VAL A 48 -11.73 -19.41 -5.25
C VAL A 48 -12.35 -19.79 -3.92
N LEU A 49 -13.69 -19.68 -3.85
CA LEU A 49 -14.44 -20.09 -2.67
C LEU A 49 -14.61 -21.62 -2.61
N PRO A 50 -14.87 -22.18 -1.41
CA PRO A 50 -15.18 -23.60 -1.27
C PRO A 50 -16.33 -24.03 -2.19
N PHE A 51 -16.27 -25.28 -2.66
CA PHE A 51 -17.27 -25.88 -3.55
C PHE A 51 -17.36 -25.26 -4.96
N CYS A 52 -16.32 -24.54 -5.40
CA CYS A 52 -16.16 -24.17 -6.81
C CYS A 52 -16.10 -25.42 -7.69
N SER A 53 -16.82 -25.41 -8.82
CA SER A 53 -16.77 -26.52 -9.79
C SER A 53 -15.46 -26.52 -10.57
N GLU A 54 -14.98 -27.69 -10.97
CA GLU A 54 -13.76 -27.82 -11.79
C GLU A 54 -13.88 -27.02 -13.10
N GLU A 55 -15.05 -27.06 -13.76
CA GLU A 55 -15.32 -26.27 -14.97
C GLU A 55 -15.14 -24.77 -14.76
N THR A 56 -15.58 -24.25 -13.61
CA THR A 56 -15.41 -22.82 -13.26
C THR A 56 -13.93 -22.49 -13.04
N LEU A 57 -13.19 -23.40 -12.39
CA LEU A 57 -11.78 -23.23 -12.11
C LEU A 57 -10.95 -23.24 -13.40
N GLU A 58 -11.17 -24.22 -14.28
CA GLU A 58 -10.49 -24.34 -15.58
C GLU A 58 -10.73 -23.12 -16.47
N GLN A 59 -11.98 -22.63 -16.50
CA GLN A 59 -12.32 -21.42 -17.25
C GLN A 59 -11.61 -20.19 -16.67
N LEU A 60 -11.55 -20.06 -15.34
CA LEU A 60 -10.83 -18.97 -14.67
C LEU A 60 -9.33 -19.00 -14.97
N GLU A 61 -8.68 -20.16 -14.88
CA GLU A 61 -7.27 -20.34 -15.21
C GLU A 61 -6.99 -19.98 -16.67
N THR A 62 -7.87 -20.39 -17.58
CA THR A 62 -7.81 -20.03 -19.00
C THR A 62 -7.88 -18.51 -19.19
N ASN A 63 -8.83 -17.84 -18.54
CA ASN A 63 -8.99 -16.39 -18.62
C ASN A 63 -7.76 -15.65 -18.07
N LEU A 64 -7.21 -16.11 -16.94
CA LEU A 64 -6.04 -15.51 -16.30
C LEU A 64 -4.77 -15.71 -17.13
N SER A 65 -4.56 -16.89 -17.70
CA SER A 65 -3.39 -17.19 -18.55
C SER A 65 -3.36 -16.38 -19.86
N GLY A 66 -4.53 -16.04 -20.39
CA GLY A 66 -4.67 -15.18 -21.58
C GLY A 66 -4.62 -13.68 -21.28
N LEU A 67 -4.60 -13.28 -20.01
CA LEU A 67 -4.65 -11.88 -19.61
C LEU A 67 -3.26 -11.23 -19.81
N PRO A 68 -3.14 -10.09 -20.51
CA PRO A 68 -1.89 -9.35 -20.52
C PRO A 68 -1.63 -8.73 -19.14
N SER A 69 -0.40 -8.23 -18.94
CA SER A 69 -0.03 -7.61 -17.67
C SER A 69 -1.00 -6.49 -17.26
N VAL A 70 -1.20 -6.30 -15.95
CA VAL A 70 -2.12 -5.30 -15.42
C VAL A 70 -1.76 -3.90 -15.90
N THR A 71 -0.46 -3.56 -15.98
CA THR A 71 -0.01 -2.27 -16.49
C THR A 71 -0.39 -2.06 -17.96
N THR A 72 -0.37 -3.11 -18.79
CA THR A 72 -0.85 -3.06 -20.17
C THR A 72 -2.34 -2.72 -20.23
N LEU A 73 -3.16 -3.38 -19.42
CA LEU A 73 -4.61 -3.14 -19.36
C LEU A 73 -4.92 -1.71 -18.90
N LEU A 74 -4.25 -1.24 -17.84
CA LEU A 74 -4.41 0.13 -17.35
C LEU A 74 -3.94 1.17 -18.38
N ASN A 75 -2.84 0.91 -19.09
CA ASN A 75 -2.34 1.80 -20.12
C ASN A 75 -3.23 1.85 -21.37
N GLN A 76 -4.05 0.82 -21.61
CA GLN A 76 -5.10 0.81 -22.64
C GLN A 76 -6.36 1.58 -22.21
N GLY A 77 -6.41 2.07 -20.96
CA GLY A 77 -7.54 2.83 -20.42
C GLY A 77 -8.71 1.96 -19.97
N LEU A 78 -8.50 0.66 -19.75
CA LEU A 78 -9.55 -0.21 -19.22
C LEU A 78 -9.89 0.17 -17.79
N THR A 79 -11.18 0.15 -17.48
CA THR A 79 -11.68 0.37 -16.14
C THR A 79 -11.54 -0.90 -15.29
N VAL A 80 -11.67 -0.76 -13.97
CA VAL A 80 -11.70 -1.91 -13.05
C VAL A 80 -12.80 -2.90 -13.44
N GLN A 81 -13.95 -2.40 -13.90
CA GLN A 81 -15.05 -3.24 -14.36
C GLN A 81 -14.66 -4.02 -15.63
N ASP A 82 -14.05 -3.38 -16.61
CA ASP A 82 -13.61 -4.06 -17.85
C ASP A 82 -12.59 -5.16 -17.56
N ILE A 83 -11.68 -4.93 -16.61
CA ILE A 83 -10.69 -5.94 -16.18
C ILE A 83 -11.40 -7.09 -15.46
N THR A 84 -12.36 -6.79 -14.60
CA THR A 84 -13.17 -7.80 -13.89
C THR A 84 -13.97 -8.66 -14.87
N ASP A 85 -14.60 -8.05 -15.85
CA ASP A 85 -15.41 -8.74 -16.87
C ASP A 85 -14.55 -9.66 -17.74
N LYS A 86 -13.29 -9.29 -18.01
CA LYS A 86 -12.32 -10.15 -18.71
C LYS A 86 -11.91 -11.35 -17.87
N ILE A 87 -11.62 -11.15 -16.59
CA ILE A 87 -11.23 -12.22 -15.67
C ILE A 87 -12.38 -13.22 -15.48
N LEU A 88 -13.61 -12.71 -15.32
CA LEU A 88 -14.82 -13.51 -15.07
C LEU A 88 -15.58 -13.87 -16.35
N GLN A 89 -14.96 -13.74 -17.51
CA GLN A 89 -15.59 -14.03 -18.79
C GLN A 89 -16.13 -15.47 -18.79
N GLY A 90 -17.43 -15.63 -19.05
CA GLY A 90 -18.11 -16.93 -19.07
C GLY A 90 -18.58 -17.45 -17.70
N LEU A 91 -18.17 -16.82 -16.60
CA LEU A 91 -18.54 -17.23 -15.22
C LEU A 91 -19.69 -16.40 -14.64
N GLY A 92 -20.00 -15.26 -15.26
CA GLY A 92 -21.01 -14.31 -14.80
C GLY A 92 -20.48 -13.40 -13.69
N CYS A 93 -20.79 -12.11 -13.77
CA CYS A 93 -20.44 -11.14 -12.73
C CYS A 93 -21.72 -10.67 -12.03
N ALA A 94 -21.79 -10.80 -10.71
CA ALA A 94 -22.85 -10.15 -9.94
C ALA A 94 -22.64 -8.63 -9.99
N PRO A 95 -23.69 -7.82 -10.22
CA PRO A 95 -23.57 -6.36 -10.21
C PRO A 95 -23.33 -5.89 -8.77
N GLY A 96 -22.09 -5.55 -8.46
CA GLY A 96 -21.68 -5.15 -7.12
C GLY A 96 -20.33 -4.47 -7.12
N SER A 97 -20.22 -3.28 -7.74
CA SER A 97 -19.03 -2.44 -7.57
C SER A 97 -19.15 -1.71 -6.23
N SER A 98 -18.35 -2.09 -5.24
CA SER A 98 -18.11 -1.24 -4.07
C SER A 98 -16.77 -0.54 -4.27
N SER A 99 -16.75 0.79 -4.17
CA SER A 99 -15.53 1.57 -4.22
C SER A 99 -15.14 1.92 -2.80
N LEU A 100 -13.94 1.53 -2.38
CA LEU A 100 -13.33 1.96 -1.13
C LEU A 100 -12.07 2.74 -1.46
N THR A 101 -11.99 3.97 -0.98
CA THR A 101 -10.73 4.73 -1.00
C THR A 101 -9.99 4.44 0.30
N PRO A 102 -8.81 3.80 0.26
CA PRO A 102 -8.05 3.55 1.47
C PRO A 102 -7.63 4.88 2.09
N GLN A 103 -7.76 4.98 3.41
CA GLN A 103 -7.27 6.11 4.18
C GLN A 103 -5.95 5.70 4.84
N TYR A 104 -4.90 6.47 4.60
CA TYR A 104 -3.58 6.26 5.19
C TYR A 104 -3.31 7.39 6.19
N GLY A 105 -2.90 7.10 7.42
CA GLY A 105 -2.68 8.14 8.41
C GLY A 105 -2.53 7.65 9.85
N PRO A 106 -2.49 8.58 10.83
CA PRO A 106 -2.66 10.02 10.66
C PRO A 106 -1.32 10.72 10.33
N CYS A 107 -1.14 11.08 9.06
CA CYS A 107 -0.04 11.95 8.59
C CYS A 107 -0.54 13.35 8.21
N GLU A 108 -1.77 13.70 8.62
CA GLU A 108 -2.28 15.06 8.54
C GLU A 108 -1.36 16.00 9.31
N GLU A 109 -1.14 17.22 8.79
CA GLU A 109 -0.10 18.12 9.27
C GLU A 109 -0.15 18.38 10.79
N GLU A 110 -1.33 18.69 11.33
CA GLU A 110 -1.50 18.98 12.75
C GLU A 110 -1.27 17.74 13.63
N ALA A 111 -1.86 16.60 13.25
CA ALA A 111 -1.72 15.34 13.99
C ALA A 111 -0.27 14.84 13.94
N LEU A 112 0.38 14.98 12.79
CA LEU A 112 1.76 14.59 12.60
C LEU A 112 2.70 15.49 13.41
N ARG A 113 2.54 16.82 13.36
CA ARG A 113 3.34 17.75 14.14
C ARG A 113 3.25 17.47 15.64
N LYS A 114 2.05 17.18 16.17
CA LYS A 114 1.85 16.79 17.58
C LYS A 114 2.54 15.47 17.94
N ARG A 115 2.48 14.48 17.06
CA ARG A 115 3.19 13.21 17.27
C ARG A 115 4.71 13.38 17.22
N MET A 116 5.19 14.19 16.30
CA MET A 116 6.62 14.44 16.12
C MET A 116 7.22 15.21 17.29
N ILE A 117 6.54 16.24 17.81
CA ILE A 117 7.01 16.96 18.99
C ILE A 117 7.00 16.08 20.24
N ALA A 118 5.98 15.22 20.39
CA ALA A 118 5.95 14.23 21.47
C ALA A 118 7.11 13.24 21.37
N ALA A 119 7.44 12.75 20.17
CA ALA A 119 8.56 11.86 19.93
C ALA A 119 9.91 12.52 20.31
N VAL A 120 10.10 13.79 19.95
CA VAL A 120 11.28 14.57 20.33
C VAL A 120 11.33 14.81 21.85
N ALA A 121 10.19 15.07 22.48
CA ALA A 121 10.10 15.25 23.93
C ALA A 121 10.53 14.00 24.72
N TYR A 122 10.37 12.79 24.18
CA TYR A 122 10.84 11.55 24.82
C TYR A 122 12.36 11.45 24.99
N LEU A 123 13.15 12.21 24.21
CA LEU A 123 14.61 12.29 24.37
C LEU A 123 15.00 12.98 25.70
N GLY A 124 14.09 13.80 26.25
CA GLY A 124 14.30 14.56 27.47
C GLY A 124 15.00 15.90 27.25
N GLU A 125 14.85 16.79 28.24
CA GLU A 125 15.28 18.19 28.15
C GLU A 125 16.76 18.36 27.81
N LYS A 126 17.63 17.51 28.37
CA LYS A 126 19.08 17.61 28.18
C LYS A 126 19.47 17.35 26.72
N GLU A 127 18.99 16.26 26.13
CA GLU A 127 19.31 15.90 24.75
C GLU A 127 18.76 16.93 23.76
N VAL A 128 17.54 17.43 24.01
CA VAL A 128 16.93 18.49 23.20
C VAL A 128 17.79 19.77 23.21
N LYS A 129 18.28 20.17 24.39
CA LYS A 129 19.15 21.35 24.54
C LYS A 129 20.50 21.17 23.85
N ASP A 130 21.11 19.99 24.00
CA ASP A 130 22.39 19.69 23.36
C ASP A 130 22.26 19.73 21.82
N ILE A 131 21.19 19.13 21.25
CA ILE A 131 20.93 19.16 19.81
C ILE A 131 20.63 20.59 19.33
N ALA A 132 19.79 21.33 20.06
CA ALA A 132 19.44 22.70 19.69
C ALA A 132 20.63 23.67 19.79
N ALA A 133 21.57 23.45 20.73
CA ALA A 133 22.79 24.24 20.84
C ALA A 133 23.75 24.01 19.66
N GLU A 134 23.82 22.78 19.14
CA GLU A 134 24.67 22.43 18.00
C GLU A 134 24.06 22.84 16.65
N GLN A 135 22.75 22.64 16.47
CA GLN A 135 22.07 22.75 15.16
C GLN A 135 21.10 23.93 15.07
N GLY A 136 20.84 24.63 16.17
CA GLY A 136 19.86 25.72 16.28
C GLY A 136 18.39 25.28 16.29
N HIS A 137 18.12 24.00 16.05
CA HIS A 137 16.79 23.38 16.01
C HIS A 137 16.91 21.86 16.20
N VAL A 138 15.79 21.20 16.48
CA VAL A 138 15.68 19.75 16.46
C VAL A 138 14.87 19.32 15.25
N GLU A 139 15.47 18.48 14.41
CA GLU A 139 14.84 17.93 13.20
C GLU A 139 14.35 16.50 13.45
N VAL A 140 13.14 16.19 13.00
CA VAL A 140 12.56 14.85 13.06
C VAL A 140 11.79 14.54 11.77
N THR A 141 12.02 13.34 11.23
CA THR A 141 11.38 12.88 9.99
C THR A 141 10.43 11.74 10.30
N CYS A 142 9.20 11.83 9.78
CA CYS A 142 8.24 10.73 9.89
C CYS A 142 8.67 9.57 8.99
N ASP A 143 8.81 8.36 9.54
CA ASP A 143 9.25 7.22 8.74
C ASP A 143 8.24 6.75 7.68
N PHE A 144 6.96 7.08 7.83
CA PHE A 144 5.90 6.66 6.92
C PHE A 144 5.75 7.61 5.73
N CYS A 145 5.48 8.89 5.98
CA CYS A 145 5.27 9.87 4.91
C CYS A 145 6.55 10.61 4.48
N LYS A 146 7.67 10.40 5.20
CA LYS A 146 8.96 11.06 4.97
C LYS A 146 8.93 12.58 5.06
N GLN A 147 7.87 13.14 5.66
CA GLN A 147 7.79 14.57 5.98
C GLN A 147 8.74 14.89 7.14
N THR A 148 9.55 15.92 6.97
CA THR A 148 10.48 16.43 7.98
C THR A 148 9.88 17.64 8.70
N TYR A 149 10.01 17.66 10.02
CA TYR A 149 9.60 18.77 10.87
C TYR A 149 10.80 19.27 11.66
N GLN A 150 10.89 20.60 11.75
CA GLN A 150 11.87 21.29 12.57
C GLN A 150 11.16 22.00 13.71
N PHE A 151 11.69 21.82 14.91
CA PHE A 151 11.19 22.43 16.14
C PHE A 151 12.29 23.24 16.80
N LYS A 152 11.93 24.42 17.32
CA LYS A 152 12.82 25.20 18.18
C LYS A 152 12.81 24.62 19.59
N GLU A 153 13.91 24.83 20.33
CA GLU A 153 14.03 24.46 21.74
C GLU A 153 12.81 24.91 22.55
N GLU A 154 12.43 26.19 22.43
CA GLU A 154 11.31 26.82 23.13
C GLU A 154 9.99 26.04 22.96
N GLN A 155 9.72 25.56 21.74
CA GLN A 155 8.48 24.84 21.43
C GLN A 155 8.45 23.46 22.10
N ILE A 156 9.59 22.80 22.19
CA ILE A 156 9.72 21.47 22.81
C ILE A 156 9.66 21.60 24.33
N LEU A 157 10.32 22.62 24.90
CA LEU A 157 10.26 22.90 26.33
C LEU A 157 8.86 23.30 26.79
N GLU A 158 8.13 24.09 25.99
CA GLU A 158 6.73 24.41 26.25
C GLU A 158 5.86 23.15 26.30
N TYR A 159 6.10 22.19 25.38
CA TYR A 159 5.41 20.90 25.37
C TYR A 159 5.82 19.97 26.53
N LEU A 160 7.08 19.99 26.98
CA LEU A 160 7.55 19.20 28.11
C LEU A 160 7.00 19.68 29.46
N HIS A 161 6.68 20.98 29.55
CA HIS A 161 6.18 21.62 30.77
C HIS A 161 4.65 21.82 30.79
N SER A 162 3.96 21.46 29.70
CA SER A 162 2.48 21.43 29.60
C SER A 162 1.91 20.11 30.11
#